data_AF-A0A699RTM2-F1
#
_entry.id   AF-A0A699RTM2-F1
#
_cell.length_a   1.000
_cell.length_b   1.000
_cell.length_c   1.000
_cell.angle_alpha   90.00
_cell.angle_beta   90.00
_cell.angle_gamma   90.00
#
_symmetry.space_group_name_H-M   'P 1'
#
loop_
_entity.id
_entity.type
_entity.pdbx_description
1 polymer ?
#
loop_
_entity_poly.entity_id
_entity_poly.type
_entity_poly.pdbx_seq_one_letter_code
_entity_poly.pdbx_strand_id
1 'polypeptide(L)'
;MMVKRIDELKHIMANLIQVNKDMEERLDKHGARLYTLEQLDIPQQVSITVSEMVTDAIDWAMQAPLRNRFRDLPEADMKEILHQRMWETKSYNSHEDHMQLFEALEKSMNRDHSKELAQDLAEARKKKKKSRESP
;
A
#
# COMPACT_ATOMS: atom_id res chain seq x y z
N MET A 1 51.84 -41.34 -44.21
CA MET A 1 50.75 -41.76 -43.30
C MET A 1 50.85 -41.08 -41.93
N MET A 2 52.05 -40.93 -41.35
CA MET A 2 52.28 -40.32 -40.03
C MET A 2 51.90 -38.82 -39.95
N VAL A 3 52.25 -38.02 -40.97
CA VAL A 3 51.95 -36.57 -41.02
C VAL A 3 50.44 -36.29 -40.97
N LYS A 4 49.62 -37.04 -41.72
CA LYS A 4 48.15 -36.91 -41.71
C LYS A 4 47.54 -37.16 -40.32
N ARG A 5 48.06 -38.15 -39.59
CA ARG A 5 47.62 -38.45 -38.21
C ARG A 5 47.99 -37.34 -37.21
N ILE A 6 49.12 -36.66 -37.43
CA ILE A 6 49.52 -35.52 -36.60
C ILE A 6 48.58 -34.33 -36.83
N ASP A 7 48.18 -34.08 -38.08
CA ASP A 7 47.25 -32.99 -38.39
C ASP A 7 45.83 -33.27 -37.87
N GLU A 8 45.35 -34.52 -37.98
CA GLU A 8 44.09 -34.96 -37.36
C GLU A 8 44.11 -34.76 -35.84
N LEU A 9 45.21 -35.13 -35.17
CA LEU A 9 45.37 -34.96 -33.74
C LEU A 9 45.35 -33.48 -33.32
N LYS A 10 46.00 -32.60 -34.10
CA LYS A 10 45.98 -31.15 -33.87
C LYS A 10 44.57 -30.58 -33.96
N HIS A 11 43.79 -30.99 -34.97
CA HIS A 11 42.40 -30.55 -35.13
C HIS A 11 41.53 -31.01 -33.95
N ILE A 12 41.70 -32.27 -33.51
CA ILE A 12 40.99 -32.79 -32.32
C ILE A 12 41.35 -31.98 -31.07
N MET A 13 42.64 -31.68 -30.86
CA MET A 13 43.09 -30.91 -29.71
C MET A 13 42.53 -29.48 -29.72
N ALA A 14 42.49 -28.82 -30.88
CA ALA A 14 41.89 -27.50 -31.03
C ALA A 14 40.38 -27.51 -30.68
N ASN A 15 39.65 -28.52 -31.15
CA ASN A 15 38.23 -28.67 -30.80
C ASN A 15 38.02 -28.90 -29.30
N LEU A 16 38.86 -29.72 -28.67
CA LEU A 16 38.79 -29.96 -27.23
C LEU A 16 39.06 -28.69 -26.41
N ILE A 17 40.03 -27.88 -26.82
CA ILE A 17 40.32 -26.59 -26.19
C ILE A 17 39.11 -25.65 -26.31
N GLN A 18 38.50 -25.58 -27.50
CA GLN A 18 37.34 -24.72 -27.73
C GLN A 18 36.12 -25.15 -26.90
N VAL A 19 35.86 -26.46 -26.81
CA VAL A 19 34.76 -27.00 -26.00
C VAL A 19 35.02 -26.76 -24.51
N ASN A 20 36.25 -26.92 -24.03
CA ASN A 20 36.59 -26.60 -22.64
C ASN A 20 36.33 -25.13 -22.30
N LYS A 21 36.71 -24.22 -23.21
CA LYS A 21 36.45 -22.79 -23.03
C LYS A 21 34.96 -22.46 -22.96
N ASP A 22 34.13 -23.07 -23.81
CA ASP A 22 32.67 -22.92 -23.74
C ASP A 22 32.10 -23.48 -22.43
N MET A 23 32.59 -24.63 -21.97
CA MET A 23 32.15 -25.23 -20.72
C MET A 23 32.49 -24.36 -19.50
N GLU A 24 33.68 -23.76 -19.48
CA GLU A 24 34.10 -22.84 -18.42
C GLU A 24 33.19 -21.62 -18.35
N GLU A 25 32.92 -20.97 -19.49
CA GLU A 25 32.00 -19.81 -19.55
C GLU A 25 30.58 -20.18 -19.12
N ARG A 26 30.11 -21.38 -19.49
CA ARG A 26 28.82 -21.89 -19.03
C ARG A 26 28.83 -22.13 -17.53
N LEU A 27 29.88 -22.72 -16.96
CA LEU A 27 29.99 -22.95 -15.52
C LEU A 27 29.94 -21.65 -14.73
N ASP A 28 30.64 -20.62 -15.18
CA ASP A 28 30.61 -19.29 -14.55
C ASP A 28 29.19 -18.70 -14.54
N LYS A 29 28.47 -18.79 -15.66
CA LYS A 29 27.06 -18.35 -15.77
C LYS A 29 26.15 -19.12 -14.83
N HIS A 30 26.34 -20.44 -14.68
CA HIS A 30 25.53 -21.25 -13.78
C HIS A 30 25.88 -20.97 -12.31
N GLY A 31 27.17 -20.73 -12.00
CA GLY A 31 27.61 -20.33 -10.67
C GLY A 31 26.97 -19.02 -10.22
N ALA A 32 26.94 -18.01 -11.09
CA ALA A 32 26.27 -16.74 -10.81
C ALA A 32 24.76 -16.90 -10.54
N ARG A 33 24.08 -17.76 -11.31
CA ARG A 33 22.65 -18.06 -11.10
C ARG A 33 22.40 -18.80 -9.79
N LEU A 34 23.24 -19.79 -9.45
CA LEU A 34 23.15 -20.51 -8.18
C LEU A 34 23.32 -19.57 -6.99
N TYR A 35 24.29 -18.65 -7.06
CA TYR A 35 24.47 -17.62 -6.04
C TYR A 35 23.19 -16.77 -5.87
N THR A 36 22.56 -16.32 -6.96
CA THR A 36 21.29 -15.57 -6.85
C THR A 36 20.16 -16.41 -6.24
N LEU A 37 20.06 -17.69 -6.60
CA LEU A 37 19.02 -18.58 -6.07
C LEU A 37 19.21 -18.90 -4.59
N GLU A 38 20.45 -19.05 -4.14
CA GLU A 38 20.78 -19.30 -2.73
C GLU A 38 20.46 -18.08 -1.84
N GLN A 39 20.57 -16.87 -2.39
CA GLN A 39 20.20 -15.63 -1.69
C GLN A 39 18.69 -15.34 -1.71
N LEU A 40 17.91 -16.05 -2.52
CA LEU A 40 16.45 -15.93 -2.48
C LEU A 40 15.94 -16.69 -1.26
N ASP A 41 15.71 -15.98 -0.17
CA ASP A 41 14.93 -16.50 0.96
C ASP A 41 13.43 -16.54 0.58
N ILE A 42 13.10 -17.42 -0.36
CA ILE A 42 11.74 -17.63 -0.89
C ILE A 42 10.76 -17.91 0.26
N PRO A 43 11.08 -18.77 1.25
CA PRO A 43 10.21 -18.97 2.40
C PRO A 43 9.89 -17.67 3.15
N GLN A 44 10.89 -16.82 3.41
CA GLN A 44 10.67 -15.56 4.10
C GLN A 44 9.85 -14.58 3.26
N GLN A 45 10.17 -14.42 1.96
CA GLN A 45 9.40 -13.53 1.09
C GLN A 45 7.94 -13.95 0.97
N VAL A 46 7.68 -15.25 0.79
CA VAL A 46 6.32 -15.78 0.78
C VAL A 46 5.62 -15.51 2.11
N SER A 47 6.31 -15.69 3.24
CA SER A 47 5.75 -15.40 4.56
C SER A 47 5.38 -13.92 4.72
N ILE A 48 6.21 -13.00 4.24
CA ILE A 48 5.94 -11.55 4.28
C ILE A 48 4.72 -11.22 3.43
N THR A 49 4.72 -11.63 2.15
CA THR A 49 3.62 -11.35 1.23
C THR A 49 2.30 -11.92 1.71
N VAL A 50 2.30 -13.16 2.22
CA VAL A 50 1.09 -13.78 2.78
C VAL A 50 0.61 -13.00 4.01
N SER A 51 1.52 -12.55 4.88
CA SER A 51 1.15 -11.78 6.08
C SER A 51 0.52 -10.44 5.71
N GLU A 52 1.04 -9.75 4.71
CA GLU A 52 0.47 -8.49 4.19
C GLU A 52 -0.93 -8.73 3.61
N MET A 53 -1.08 -9.72 2.73
CA MET A 53 -2.38 -10.06 2.13
C MET A 53 -3.43 -10.44 3.19
N VAL A 54 -3.04 -11.20 4.21
CA VAL A 54 -3.92 -11.59 5.31
C VAL A 54 -4.33 -10.36 6.12
N THR A 55 -3.40 -9.45 6.39
CA THR A 55 -3.69 -8.20 7.12
C THR A 55 -4.67 -7.33 6.34
N ASP A 56 -4.45 -7.14 5.04
CA ASP A 56 -5.36 -6.38 4.17
C ASP A 56 -6.76 -7.01 4.10
N ALA A 57 -6.83 -8.33 3.99
CA ALA A 57 -8.10 -9.05 3.95
C ALA A 57 -8.87 -8.93 5.28
N ILE A 58 -8.16 -8.99 6.41
CA ILE A 58 -8.73 -8.79 7.74
C ILE A 58 -9.25 -7.36 7.89
N ASP A 59 -8.46 -6.36 7.52
CA ASP A 59 -8.87 -4.96 7.57
C ASP A 59 -10.12 -4.71 6.72
N TRP A 60 -10.16 -5.26 5.51
CA TRP A 60 -11.34 -5.18 4.65
C TRP A 60 -12.56 -5.85 5.30
N ALA A 61 -12.39 -7.06 5.84
CA ALA A 61 -13.46 -7.80 6.49
C ALA A 61 -14.01 -7.09 7.74
N MET A 62 -13.17 -6.36 8.48
CA MET A 62 -13.59 -5.54 9.63
C MET A 62 -14.28 -4.25 9.18
N GLN A 63 -13.77 -3.58 8.14
CA GLN A 63 -14.32 -2.31 7.67
C GLN A 63 -15.62 -2.47 6.86
N ALA A 64 -15.75 -3.52 6.05
CA ALA A 64 -16.86 -3.68 5.12
C ALA A 64 -18.25 -3.70 5.80
N PRO A 65 -18.47 -4.42 6.93
CA PRO A 65 -19.73 -4.38 7.65
C PRO A 65 -20.08 -3.00 8.20
N LEU A 66 -19.08 -2.25 8.68
CA LEU A 66 -19.27 -0.90 9.19
C LEU A 66 -19.63 0.06 8.06
N ARG A 67 -18.89 0.02 6.96
CA ARG A 67 -19.19 0.82 5.76
C ARG A 67 -20.58 0.54 5.22
N ASN A 68 -21.03 -0.72 5.25
CA ASN A 68 -22.36 -1.07 4.78
C ASN A 68 -23.47 -0.59 5.74
N ARG A 69 -23.27 -0.72 7.06
CA ARG A 69 -24.26 -0.27 8.06
C ARG A 69 -24.42 1.24 8.11
N PHE A 70 -23.34 1.97 7.90
CA PHE A 70 -23.34 3.44 7.98
C PHE A 70 -23.32 4.11 6.60
N ARG A 71 -23.56 3.36 5.52
CA ARG A 71 -23.50 3.88 4.14
C ARG A 71 -24.37 5.12 3.92
N ASP A 72 -25.57 5.10 4.51
CA ASP A 72 -26.59 6.14 4.31
C ASP A 72 -26.56 7.21 5.40
N LEU A 73 -25.68 7.07 6.40
CA LEU A 73 -25.56 8.00 7.50
C LEU A 73 -24.62 9.15 7.09
N PRO A 74 -25.02 10.43 7.23
CA PRO A 74 -24.12 11.55 7.00
C PRO A 74 -22.87 11.50 7.87
N GLU A 75 -21.75 11.99 7.35
CA GLU A 75 -20.47 12.03 8.08
C GLU A 75 -20.58 12.85 9.37
N ALA A 76 -21.39 13.92 9.38
CA ALA A 76 -21.65 14.74 10.57
C ALA A 76 -22.29 13.90 11.69
N ASP A 77 -23.31 13.11 11.35
CA ASP A 77 -24.04 12.26 12.30
C ASP A 77 -23.14 11.13 12.83
N MET A 78 -22.28 10.55 11.97
CA MET A 78 -21.27 9.58 12.42
C MET A 78 -20.32 10.17 13.46
N LYS A 79 -19.83 11.40 13.21
CA LYS A 79 -18.93 12.11 14.12
C LYS A 79 -19.62 12.44 15.45
N GLU A 80 -20.87 12.85 15.42
CA GLU A 80 -21.66 13.14 16.61
C GLU A 80 -21.87 11.88 17.48
N ILE A 81 -22.27 10.77 16.88
CA ILE A 81 -22.45 9.49 17.59
C ILE A 81 -21.12 9.04 18.21
N LEU A 82 -20.01 9.17 17.49
CA LEU A 82 -18.69 8.79 17.97
C LEU A 82 -18.25 9.66 19.15
N HIS A 83 -18.38 10.98 19.01
CA HIS A 83 -18.05 11.95 20.06
C HIS A 83 -18.87 11.67 21.33
N GLN A 84 -20.19 11.50 21.19
CA GLN A 84 -21.08 11.21 22.30
C GLN A 84 -20.70 9.91 23.00
N ARG A 85 -20.46 8.82 22.26
CA ARG A 85 -20.03 7.54 22.86
C ARG A 85 -18.71 7.67 23.60
N MET A 86 -17.72 8.34 23.01
CA MET A 86 -16.41 8.51 23.64
C MET A 86 -16.54 9.31 24.94
N TRP A 87 -17.33 10.38 24.91
CA TRP A 87 -17.61 11.21 26.08
C TRP A 87 -18.33 10.43 27.19
N GLU A 88 -19.43 9.75 26.87
CA GLU A 88 -20.25 9.00 27.84
C GLU A 88 -19.47 7.89 28.55
N THR A 89 -18.68 7.14 27.77
CA THR A 89 -17.85 6.05 28.32
C THR A 89 -16.54 6.56 28.93
N LYS A 90 -16.23 7.86 28.79
CA LYS A 90 -14.94 8.46 29.13
C LYS A 90 -13.75 7.76 28.45
N SER A 91 -13.97 7.09 27.32
CA SER A 91 -12.92 6.32 26.63
C SER A 91 -11.82 7.20 26.04
N TYR A 92 -12.11 8.48 25.80
CA TYR A 92 -11.11 9.44 25.34
C TYR A 92 -9.96 9.64 26.34
N ASN A 93 -10.17 9.39 27.63
CA ASN A 93 -9.14 9.46 28.67
C ASN A 93 -8.43 8.13 28.93
N SER A 94 -8.83 7.03 28.27
CA SER A 94 -8.32 5.71 28.59
C SER A 94 -6.92 5.43 28.02
N HIS A 95 -6.56 6.12 26.94
CA HIS A 95 -5.29 5.96 26.23
C HIS A 95 -4.93 7.27 25.50
N GLU A 96 -3.63 7.54 25.35
CA GLU A 96 -3.12 8.73 24.65
C GLU A 96 -3.68 8.83 23.22
N ASP A 97 -3.63 7.74 22.46
CA ASP A 97 -4.17 7.68 21.10
C ASP A 97 -5.68 8.01 21.05
N HIS A 98 -6.45 7.61 22.06
CA HIS A 98 -7.88 7.94 22.12
C HIS A 98 -8.12 9.42 22.39
N MET A 99 -7.27 10.04 23.21
CA MET A 99 -7.31 11.48 23.46
C MET A 99 -7.01 12.26 22.18
N GLN A 100 -5.97 11.85 21.44
CA GLN A 100 -5.61 12.48 20.17
C GLN A 100 -6.71 12.33 19.11
N LEU A 101 -7.33 11.14 19.03
CA LEU A 101 -8.49 10.89 18.18
C LEU A 101 -9.67 11.80 18.55
N PHE A 102 -9.96 11.95 19.84
CA PHE A 102 -11.04 12.80 20.32
C PHE A 102 -10.81 14.28 19.99
N GLU A 103 -9.59 14.79 20.20
CA GLU A 103 -9.24 16.16 19.80
C GLU A 103 -9.33 16.36 18.28
N ALA A 104 -8.87 15.40 17.49
CA ALA A 104 -8.95 15.47 16.04
C ALA A 104 -10.41 15.47 15.57
N LEU A 105 -11.27 14.69 16.23
CA LEU A 105 -12.71 14.64 15.99
C LEU A 105 -13.36 15.99 16.29
N GLU A 106 -13.11 16.58 17.46
CA GLU A 106 -13.62 17.91 17.82
C GLU A 106 -13.17 18.98 16.80
N LYS A 107 -11.89 18.98 16.43
CA LYS A 107 -11.35 19.91 15.42
C LYS A 107 -12.05 19.73 14.07
N SER A 108 -12.34 18.49 13.66
CA SER A 108 -13.08 18.23 12.43
C SER A 108 -14.52 18.74 12.49
N MET A 109 -15.24 18.47 13.58
CA MET A 109 -16.64 18.92 13.72
C MET A 109 -16.74 20.44 13.66
N ASN A 110 -15.85 21.14 14.38
CA ASN A 110 -15.78 22.60 14.35
C ASN A 110 -15.50 23.16 12.94
N ARG A 111 -14.64 22.47 12.17
CA ARG A 111 -14.36 22.85 10.79
C ARG A 111 -15.60 22.70 9.90
N ASP A 112 -16.37 21.64 10.07
CA ASP A 112 -17.56 21.39 9.26
C ASP A 112 -18.67 22.41 9.56
N HIS A 113 -18.89 22.74 10.83
CA HIS A 113 -19.78 23.83 11.23
C HIS A 113 -19.35 25.19 10.66
N SER A 114 -18.04 25.48 10.66
CA SER A 114 -17.53 26.72 10.09
C SER A 114 -17.77 26.82 8.58
N LYS A 115 -17.65 25.72 7.84
CA LYS A 115 -17.94 25.68 6.39
C LYS A 115 -19.43 25.90 6.12
N GLU A 116 -20.29 25.25 6.88
CA GLU A 116 -21.75 25.38 6.75
C GLU A 116 -22.18 26.85 6.96
N LEU A 117 -21.71 27.47 8.05
CA LEU A 117 -21.95 28.90 8.33
C LEU A 117 -21.45 29.82 7.20
N ALA A 118 -20.28 29.53 6.64
CA ALA A 118 -19.73 30.32 5.54
C ALA A 118 -20.58 30.21 4.26
N GLN A 119 -21.12 29.03 4.00
CA GLN A 119 -22.00 28.76 2.86
C GLN A 119 -23.34 29.48 3.00
N ASP A 120 -23.99 29.40 4.16
CA ASP A 120 -25.25 30.09 4.45
C ASP A 120 -25.11 31.61 4.32
N LEU A 121 -24.00 32.15 4.81
CA LEU A 121 -23.70 33.57 4.73
C LEU A 121 -23.48 34.03 3.28
N ALA A 122 -22.85 33.19 2.45
CA ALA A 122 -22.71 33.45 1.02
C ALA A 122 -24.06 33.41 0.29
N GLU A 123 -24.95 32.47 0.63
CA GLU A 123 -26.32 32.42 0.09
C GLU A 123 -27.14 33.65 0.47
N ALA A 124 -27.14 34.04 1.75
CA ALA A 124 -27.87 35.20 2.24
C ALA A 124 -27.42 36.49 1.54
N ARG A 125 -26.09 36.63 1.31
CA ARG A 125 -25.53 37.75 0.53
C ARG A 125 -26.01 37.75 -0.92
N LYS A 126 -26.10 36.58 -1.58
CA LYS A 126 -26.64 36.47 -2.94
C LYS A 126 -28.13 36.85 -2.99
N LYS A 127 -28.94 36.37 -2.04
CA LYS A 127 -30.37 36.71 -1.93
C LYS A 127 -30.57 38.22 -1.74
N LYS A 128 -29.79 38.86 -0.85
CA LYS A 128 -29.84 40.32 -0.61
C LYS A 128 -29.46 41.15 -1.84
N LYS A 129 -28.50 40.68 -2.66
CA LYS A 129 -28.16 41.34 -3.92
C LYS A 129 -29.29 41.23 -4.95
N LYS A 130 -29.88 40.04 -5.13
CA LYS A 130 -31.02 39.84 -6.03
C LYS A 130 -32.25 40.69 -5.66
N SER A 131 -32.56 40.84 -4.37
CA SER A 131 -33.65 41.73 -3.91
C SER A 131 -33.39 43.22 -4.13
N ARG A 132 -32.15 43.64 -4.38
CA ARG A 132 -31.80 45.03 -4.71
C ARG A 132 -31.78 45.32 -6.20
N GLU A 133 -31.76 44.27 -7.03
CA GLU A 133 -31.71 44.35 -8.50
C GLU A 133 -33.07 44.05 -9.15
N SER A 134 -34.08 43.61 -8.38
CA SER A 134 -35.47 43.52 -8.86
C SER A 134 -36.18 44.87 -8.64
N PRO A 135 -36.90 45.42 -9.66
CA PRO A 135 -37.59 46.70 -9.57
C PRO A 135 -38.63 46.82 -8.46
#